data_AF-S0EVC4-F1
#
_entry.id   AF-S0EVC4-F1
#
_cell.length_a   1.000
_cell.length_b   1.000
_cell.length_c   1.000
_cell.angle_alpha   90.00
_cell.angle_beta   90.00
_cell.angle_gamma   90.00
#
_symmetry.space_group_name_H-M   'P 1'
#
loop_
_entity.id
_entity.type
_entity.pdbx_description
1 polymer ?
#
loop_
_entity_poly.entity_id
_entity_poly.type
_entity_poly.pdbx_seq_one_letter_code
_entity_poly.pdbx_strand_id
1 'polypeptide(L)'
;MVSDAQEERPDPDALLARIKAEEPQQRGRLKIFLGFAAGVGKTYEMLSEANRRKQRGQDVVIGYVETHGRKGTEAQIGDLEIIPRKKIEYRGRVFEEMDTEAILRRKPQWVVVDELAHTNVPGSERPKRWQDVEYLRDHGISVLTTLNVQHLESLNDTVYDITGIRVRETVPDSLLHEAEIVMVDITPRALIHRLERGEIYPSDKIQSALNNWFREGNLNALREIALREVAQEVDRDLSDYRKEQRIKKTWATKDRIMVCIAPELASMRLLRRGWRIAQRLDADIVAVYVENRPLTPEQQEQFRSVLALADQLKIPVVTLHGEVADQLISYAKEHQITQIVIGHSSRSRFQEFLKGSIIHRLTQELRNIDILIVAPPEDEAL
;
A
#
# COMPACT_ATOMS: atom_id res chain seq x y z
N MET A 1 20.79 -51.24 49.05
CA MET A 1 19.82 -50.66 48.08
C MET A 1 19.12 -49.55 48.84
N VAL A 2 19.29 -48.27 48.54
CA VAL A 2 19.04 -47.60 47.26
C VAL A 2 20.06 -46.47 47.10
N SER A 3 20.61 -46.29 45.90
CA SER A 3 21.52 -45.19 45.56
C SER A 3 20.73 -43.96 45.14
N ASP A 4 21.01 -42.81 45.77
CA ASP A 4 20.55 -41.50 45.34
C ASP A 4 21.11 -41.18 43.95
N ALA A 5 20.24 -41.11 42.94
CA ALA A 5 20.55 -40.48 41.69
C ALA A 5 20.40 -38.96 41.87
N GLN A 6 21.52 -38.26 41.99
CA GLN A 6 21.56 -36.81 41.87
C GLN A 6 21.15 -36.45 40.44
N GLU A 7 19.93 -35.94 40.26
CA GLU A 7 19.53 -35.24 39.05
C GLU A 7 20.40 -33.98 38.92
N GLU A 8 21.40 -34.04 38.04
CA GLU A 8 22.18 -32.89 37.61
C GLU A 8 21.23 -31.80 37.09
N ARG A 9 21.19 -30.68 37.82
CA ARG A 9 20.46 -29.50 37.38
C ARG A 9 21.04 -29.03 36.04
N PRO A 10 20.22 -28.85 34.99
CA PRO A 10 20.72 -28.39 33.71
C PRO A 10 21.37 -27.01 33.86
N ASP A 11 22.54 -26.87 33.23
CA ASP A 11 23.34 -25.64 33.23
C ASP A 11 22.51 -24.45 32.70
N PRO A 12 22.31 -23.38 33.50
CA PRO A 12 21.58 -22.18 33.09
C PRO A 12 22.09 -21.57 31.79
N ASP A 13 23.40 -21.64 31.54
CA ASP A 13 24.01 -21.09 30.33
C ASP A 13 23.69 -21.94 29.09
N ALA A 14 23.61 -23.27 29.25
CA ALA A 14 23.17 -24.19 28.20
C ALA A 14 21.67 -24.03 27.89
N LEU A 15 20.85 -23.75 28.90
CA LEU A 15 19.42 -23.41 28.74
C LEU A 15 19.23 -22.06 28.05
N LEU A 16 20.00 -21.03 28.42
CA LEU A 16 20.00 -19.73 27.76
C LEU A 16 20.50 -19.81 26.31
N ALA A 17 21.50 -20.64 26.04
CA ALA A 17 21.98 -20.89 24.68
C ALA A 17 20.92 -21.62 23.82
N ARG A 18 20.18 -22.57 24.41
CA ARG A 18 19.04 -23.23 23.75
C ARG A 18 17.90 -22.26 23.49
N ILE A 19 17.53 -21.43 24.46
CA ILE A 19 16.47 -20.41 24.28
C ILE A 19 16.87 -19.39 23.21
N LYS A 20 18.14 -18.95 23.15
CA LYS A 20 18.63 -18.07 22.07
C LYS A 20 18.74 -18.74 20.70
N ALA A 21 18.93 -20.07 20.67
CA ALA A 21 18.91 -20.85 19.43
C ALA A 21 17.48 -21.21 18.97
N GLU A 22 16.52 -21.22 19.90
CA GLU A 22 15.10 -21.50 19.67
C GLU A 22 14.22 -20.25 19.54
N GLU A 23 14.72 -19.06 19.93
CA GLU A 23 14.12 -17.80 19.54
C GLU A 23 14.13 -17.71 18.01
N PRO A 24 12.98 -17.50 17.35
CA PRO A 24 12.95 -17.35 15.90
C PRO A 24 13.90 -16.22 15.54
N GLN A 25 15.00 -16.57 14.89
CA GLN A 25 16.04 -15.63 14.50
C GLN A 25 15.34 -14.51 13.73
N GLN A 26 15.34 -13.31 14.31
CA GLN A 26 14.47 -12.23 13.84
C GLN A 26 14.83 -11.94 12.39
N ARG A 27 13.90 -12.25 11.48
CA ARG A 27 14.10 -12.14 10.04
C ARG A 27 14.62 -10.75 9.70
N GLY A 28 15.62 -10.69 8.82
CA GLY A 28 16.25 -9.45 8.38
C GLY A 28 15.25 -8.48 7.78
N ARG A 29 15.43 -7.19 8.06
CA ARG A 29 14.56 -6.13 7.55
C ARG A 29 14.84 -5.90 6.06
N LEU A 30 13.81 -5.59 5.29
CA LEU A 30 13.95 -5.18 3.90
C LEU A 30 13.62 -3.71 3.77
N LYS A 31 14.47 -2.94 3.11
CA LYS A 31 14.20 -1.54 2.75
C LYS A 31 14.38 -1.37 1.24
N ILE A 32 13.32 -0.95 0.56
CA ILE A 32 13.27 -0.84 -0.90
C ILE A 32 13.25 0.64 -1.28
N PHE A 33 14.24 1.05 -2.07
CA PHE A 33 14.25 2.33 -2.76
C PHE A 33 13.50 2.17 -4.07
N LEU A 34 12.21 2.52 -4.06
CA LEU A 34 11.30 2.39 -5.20
C LEU A 34 11.36 3.63 -6.08
N GLY A 35 11.39 3.45 -7.40
CA GLY A 35 11.30 4.54 -8.36
C GLY A 35 10.49 4.15 -9.58
N PHE A 36 10.03 5.14 -10.34
CA PHE A 36 9.21 4.89 -11.53
C PHE A 36 10.04 4.54 -12.78
N ALA A 37 11.34 4.84 -12.78
CA ALA A 37 12.22 4.58 -13.90
C ALA A 37 13.71 4.47 -13.48
N ALA A 38 14.54 3.95 -14.39
CA ALA A 38 15.99 4.05 -14.28
C ALA A 38 16.43 5.53 -14.36
N GLY A 39 17.50 5.89 -13.64
CA GLY A 39 18.04 7.25 -13.64
C GLY A 39 17.42 8.23 -12.64
N VAL A 40 16.32 7.87 -11.94
CA VAL A 40 15.71 8.75 -10.92
C VAL A 40 16.59 8.97 -9.68
N GLY A 41 17.59 8.11 -9.44
CA GLY A 41 18.55 8.26 -8.33
C GLY A 41 18.55 7.16 -7.28
N LYS A 42 17.79 6.07 -7.46
CA LYS A 42 17.64 4.99 -6.46
C LYS A 42 18.95 4.49 -5.86
N THR A 43 19.91 4.10 -6.69
CA THR A 43 21.23 3.60 -6.24
C THR A 43 21.98 4.64 -5.42
N TYR A 44 21.89 5.92 -5.80
CA TYR A 44 22.56 7.01 -5.09
C TYR A 44 21.96 7.20 -3.68
N GLU A 45 20.64 7.27 -3.58
CA GLU A 45 19.94 7.37 -2.29
C GLU A 45 20.16 6.13 -1.40
N MET A 46 20.14 4.94 -2.00
CA MET A 46 20.44 3.69 -1.30
C MET A 46 21.85 3.69 -0.69
N LEU A 47 22.86 4.10 -1.46
CA LEU A 47 24.24 4.24 -0.97
C LEU A 47 24.36 5.37 0.06
N SER A 48 23.61 6.47 -0.08
CA SER A 48 23.55 7.54 0.93
C SER A 48 23.04 7.00 2.27
N GLU A 49 21.97 6.22 2.27
CA GLU A 49 21.46 5.58 3.48
C GLU A 49 22.44 4.55 4.06
N ALA A 50 23.09 3.75 3.21
CA ALA A 50 24.13 2.80 3.64
C ALA A 50 25.29 3.51 4.37
N ASN A 51 25.77 4.63 3.84
CA ASN A 51 26.80 5.44 4.48
C ASN A 51 26.33 6.06 5.79
N ARG A 52 25.11 6.60 5.86
CA ARG A 52 24.54 7.13 7.11
C ARG A 52 24.46 6.04 8.19
N ARG A 53 24.10 4.81 7.82
CA ARG A 53 24.08 3.66 8.73
C ARG A 53 25.48 3.31 9.24
N LYS A 54 26.46 3.25 8.34
CA LYS A 54 27.87 3.03 8.72
C LYS A 54 28.39 4.12 9.66
N GLN A 55 28.07 5.39 9.39
CA GLN A 55 28.44 6.52 10.27
C GLN A 55 27.80 6.43 11.67
N ARG A 56 26.63 5.79 11.79
CA ARG A 56 25.99 5.45 13.07
C ARG A 56 26.56 4.19 13.74
N GLY A 57 27.63 3.61 13.20
CA GLY A 57 28.29 2.42 13.74
C GLY A 57 27.63 1.09 13.39
N GLN A 58 26.70 1.05 12.42
CA GLN A 58 26.13 -0.22 11.94
C GLN A 58 27.11 -0.93 10.99
N ASP A 59 27.11 -2.26 11.01
CA ASP A 59 27.92 -3.08 10.09
C ASP A 59 27.22 -3.19 8.73
N VAL A 60 27.75 -2.49 7.73
CA VAL A 60 27.15 -2.37 6.39
C VAL A 60 28.17 -2.77 5.33
N VAL A 61 27.78 -3.68 4.45
CA VAL A 61 28.59 -4.12 3.30
C VAL A 61 27.82 -3.97 1.99
N ILE A 62 28.54 -3.85 0.89
CA ILE A 62 27.99 -3.93 -0.46
C ILE A 62 28.09 -5.38 -0.94
N GLY A 63 26.95 -6.00 -1.19
CA GLY A 63 26.87 -7.31 -1.83
C GLY A 63 26.88 -7.19 -3.35
N TYR A 64 26.08 -6.25 -3.87
CA TYR A 64 26.06 -5.94 -5.30
C TYR A 64 25.55 -4.52 -5.52
N VAL A 65 26.28 -3.72 -6.30
CA VAL A 65 25.88 -2.38 -6.75
C VAL A 65 26.31 -2.22 -8.20
N GLU A 66 25.43 -1.65 -9.02
CA GLU A 66 25.73 -1.33 -10.41
C GLU A 66 25.78 0.19 -10.62
N THR A 67 26.98 0.73 -10.80
CA THR A 67 27.19 2.17 -10.94
C THR A 67 26.94 2.66 -12.37
N HIS A 68 26.96 1.78 -13.38
CA HIS A 68 26.90 2.12 -14.80
C HIS A 68 27.87 3.25 -15.21
N GLY A 69 29.04 3.34 -14.56
CA GLY A 69 30.05 4.36 -14.83
C GLY A 69 29.70 5.77 -14.34
N ARG A 70 28.68 5.91 -13.49
CA ARG A 70 28.26 7.22 -12.94
C ARG A 70 29.21 7.64 -11.82
N LYS A 71 30.14 8.54 -12.12
CA LYS A 71 31.15 9.06 -11.16
C LYS A 71 30.58 9.47 -9.81
N GLY A 72 29.43 10.15 -9.78
CA GLY A 72 28.79 10.55 -8.52
C GLY A 72 28.27 9.37 -7.69
N THR A 73 27.83 8.28 -8.34
CA THR A 73 27.41 7.04 -7.67
C THR A 73 28.61 6.22 -7.21
N GLU A 74 29.69 6.19 -8.01
CA GLU A 74 30.96 5.57 -7.62
C GLU A 74 31.56 6.25 -6.39
N ALA A 75 31.60 7.60 -6.38
CA ALA A 75 32.04 8.35 -5.22
C ALA A 75 31.16 8.10 -3.98
N GLN A 76 29.86 7.84 -4.18
CA GLN A 76 28.91 7.55 -3.11
C GLN A 76 29.16 6.19 -2.44
N ILE A 77 29.92 5.27 -3.05
CA ILE A 77 30.37 4.04 -2.38
C ILE A 77 31.17 4.38 -1.11
N GLY A 78 32.02 5.40 -1.20
CA GLY A 78 32.84 5.85 -0.06
C GLY A 78 33.67 4.73 0.52
N ASP A 79 33.60 4.59 1.85
CA ASP A 79 34.38 3.59 2.60
C ASP A 79 33.63 2.27 2.81
N LEU A 80 32.46 2.05 2.18
CA LEU A 80 31.69 0.82 2.37
C LEU A 80 32.51 -0.42 1.96
N GLU A 81 32.52 -1.45 2.81
CA GLU A 81 33.19 -2.72 2.50
C GLU A 81 32.45 -3.39 1.34
N ILE A 82 33.17 -3.88 0.33
CA ILE A 82 32.58 -4.52 -0.84
C ILE A 82 32.92 -6.01 -0.81
N ILE A 83 31.89 -6.86 -0.83
CA ILE A 83 32.06 -8.29 -1.03
C ILE A 83 32.39 -8.53 -2.52
N PRO A 84 33.50 -9.22 -2.83
CA PRO A 84 33.86 -9.52 -4.21
C PRO A 84 32.74 -10.28 -4.93
N ARG A 85 32.43 -9.85 -6.16
CA ARG A 85 31.42 -10.49 -7.01
C ARG A 85 31.87 -11.91 -7.41
N LYS A 86 30.93 -12.85 -7.45
CA LYS A 86 31.15 -14.22 -7.93
C LYS A 86 31.20 -14.21 -9.46
N LYS A 87 32.25 -14.82 -10.02
CA LYS A 87 32.37 -15.00 -11.48
C LYS A 87 31.74 -16.32 -11.91
N ILE A 88 30.82 -16.27 -12.85
CA ILE A 88 30.10 -17.44 -13.39
C ILE A 88 30.34 -17.51 -14.90
N GLU A 89 30.84 -18.64 -15.38
CA GLU A 89 31.00 -18.87 -16.81
C GLU A 89 29.72 -19.51 -17.39
N TYR A 90 29.13 -18.84 -18.37
CA TYR A 90 27.94 -19.34 -19.06
C TYR A 90 28.04 -19.07 -20.56
N ARG A 91 27.90 -20.13 -21.37
CA ARG A 91 28.02 -20.11 -22.85
C ARG A 91 29.32 -19.42 -23.34
N GLY A 92 30.44 -19.68 -22.67
CA GLY A 92 31.77 -19.15 -23.04
C GLY A 92 31.97 -17.65 -22.74
N ARG A 93 31.10 -17.05 -21.90
CA ARG A 93 31.27 -15.69 -21.37
C ARG A 93 31.29 -15.73 -19.85
N VAL A 94 32.09 -14.85 -19.25
CA VAL A 94 32.14 -14.68 -17.80
C VAL A 94 31.20 -13.55 -17.41
N PHE A 95 30.30 -13.85 -16.47
CA PHE A 95 29.39 -12.91 -15.85
C PHE A 95 29.77 -12.71 -14.38
N GLU A 96 29.43 -11.56 -13.82
CA GLU A 96 29.61 -11.27 -12.41
C GLU A 96 28.26 -11.21 -11.71
N GLU A 97 28.14 -11.90 -10.58
CA GLU A 97 26.94 -11.94 -9.75
C GLU A 97 27.26 -11.67 -8.29
N MET A 98 26.22 -11.39 -7.51
CA MET A 98 26.34 -11.32 -6.06
C MET A 98 26.82 -12.67 -5.47
N ASP A 99 27.75 -12.62 -4.52
CA ASP A 99 28.16 -13.82 -3.76
C ASP A 99 27.37 -13.92 -2.45
N THR A 100 26.16 -14.47 -2.53
CA THR A 100 25.25 -14.68 -1.39
C THR A 100 25.93 -15.47 -0.27
N GLU A 101 26.73 -16.48 -0.61
CA GLU A 101 27.41 -17.33 0.37
C GLU A 101 28.57 -16.60 1.07
N ALA A 102 29.29 -15.74 0.37
CA ALA A 102 30.29 -14.87 1.00
C ALA A 102 29.65 -13.86 1.96
N ILE A 103 28.51 -13.29 1.60
CA ILE A 103 27.74 -12.39 2.48
C ILE A 103 27.29 -13.13 3.75
N LEU A 104 26.76 -14.35 3.60
CA LEU A 104 26.35 -15.18 4.73
C LEU A 104 27.51 -15.59 5.64
N ARG A 105 28.70 -15.85 5.08
CA ARG A 105 29.91 -16.09 5.90
C ARG A 105 30.36 -14.82 6.63
N ARG A 106 30.23 -13.65 6.01
CA ARG A 106 30.60 -12.35 6.59
C ARG A 106 29.61 -11.87 7.67
N LYS A 107 28.35 -12.30 7.62
CA LYS A 107 27.27 -11.98 8.57
C LYS A 107 27.16 -10.49 8.93
N PRO A 108 27.04 -9.58 7.94
CA PRO A 108 26.84 -8.16 8.22
C PRO A 108 25.45 -7.90 8.84
N GLN A 109 25.28 -6.76 9.50
CA GLN A 109 23.93 -6.32 9.92
C GLN A 109 23.09 -5.89 8.71
N TRP A 110 23.71 -5.18 7.77
CA TRP A 110 23.08 -4.71 6.54
C TRP A 110 23.92 -5.04 5.31
N VAL A 111 23.24 -5.44 4.24
CA VAL A 111 23.84 -5.59 2.92
C VAL A 111 23.12 -4.75 1.88
N VAL A 112 23.88 -4.08 1.02
CA VAL A 112 23.39 -3.32 -0.13
C VAL A 112 23.33 -4.24 -1.35
N VAL A 113 22.16 -4.34 -1.97
CA VAL A 113 21.90 -5.20 -3.13
C VAL A 113 21.09 -4.41 -4.16
N ASP A 114 21.72 -3.99 -5.26
CA ASP A 114 21.03 -3.25 -6.32
C ASP A 114 20.27 -4.17 -7.28
N GLU A 115 19.27 -3.62 -7.99
CA GLU A 115 18.46 -4.28 -9.01
C GLU A 115 17.70 -5.53 -8.51
N LEU A 116 16.75 -5.37 -7.59
CA LEU A 116 15.99 -6.48 -6.98
C LEU A 116 15.35 -7.44 -8.01
N ALA A 117 14.91 -6.90 -9.16
CA ALA A 117 14.22 -7.64 -10.20
C ALA A 117 15.12 -8.54 -11.06
N HIS A 118 16.45 -8.37 -10.93
CA HIS A 118 17.44 -9.02 -11.78
C HIS A 118 17.25 -10.54 -11.81
N THR A 119 17.38 -11.08 -13.02
CA THR A 119 17.40 -12.52 -13.27
C THR A 119 18.84 -13.00 -13.22
N ASN A 120 19.14 -13.84 -12.23
CA ASN A 120 20.49 -14.33 -12.04
C ASN A 120 20.95 -15.17 -13.23
N VAL A 121 22.27 -15.17 -13.47
CA VAL A 121 22.88 -15.95 -14.55
C VAL A 121 22.49 -17.43 -14.46
N PRO A 122 22.12 -18.09 -15.57
CA PRO A 122 21.77 -19.51 -15.54
C PRO A 122 22.89 -20.38 -14.94
N GLY A 123 22.53 -21.29 -14.03
CA GLY A 123 23.47 -22.05 -13.22
C GLY A 123 23.67 -21.50 -11.80
N SER A 124 23.09 -20.32 -11.49
CA SER A 124 22.96 -19.83 -10.13
C SER A 124 22.01 -20.70 -9.32
N GLU A 125 22.27 -20.86 -8.02
CA GLU A 125 21.42 -21.66 -7.12
C GLU A 125 19.99 -21.11 -7.04
N ARG A 126 19.86 -19.79 -7.10
CA ARG A 126 18.59 -19.06 -7.11
C ARG A 126 18.44 -18.35 -8.46
N PRO A 127 17.32 -18.53 -9.20
CA PRO A 127 17.13 -17.89 -10.50
C PRO A 127 16.87 -16.38 -10.45
N LYS A 128 16.45 -15.83 -9.30
CA LYS A 128 16.13 -14.39 -9.17
C LYS A 128 16.85 -13.77 -7.99
N ARG A 129 17.34 -12.54 -8.15
CA ARG A 129 18.06 -11.81 -7.09
C ARG A 129 17.18 -11.55 -5.86
N TRP A 130 15.89 -11.33 -6.05
CA TRP A 130 14.96 -11.24 -4.92
C TRP A 130 14.92 -12.51 -4.06
N GLN A 131 15.19 -13.69 -4.62
CA GLN A 131 15.29 -14.92 -3.84
C GLN A 131 16.58 -14.98 -3.02
N ASP A 132 17.69 -14.41 -3.52
CA ASP A 132 18.90 -14.25 -2.71
C ASP A 132 18.67 -13.27 -1.57
N VAL A 133 17.97 -12.16 -1.83
CA VAL A 133 17.59 -11.17 -0.81
C VAL A 133 16.73 -11.83 0.28
N GLU A 134 15.70 -12.58 -0.10
CA GLU A 134 14.87 -13.35 0.82
C GLU A 134 15.69 -14.34 1.65
N TYR A 135 16.61 -15.07 1.00
CA TYR A 135 17.49 -16.01 1.68
C TYR A 135 18.43 -15.32 2.70
N LEU A 136 18.95 -14.13 2.37
CA LEU A 136 19.74 -13.32 3.30
C LEU A 136 18.90 -12.85 4.49
N ARG A 137 17.66 -12.41 4.25
CA ARG A 137 16.71 -12.01 5.29
C ARG A 137 16.36 -13.17 6.21
N ASP A 138 16.14 -14.37 5.69
CA ASP A 138 15.88 -15.57 6.49
C ASP A 138 17.03 -15.92 7.43
N HIS A 139 18.25 -15.51 7.09
CA HIS A 139 19.44 -15.66 7.93
C HIS A 139 19.73 -14.44 8.82
N GLY A 140 18.74 -13.55 9.00
CA GLY A 140 18.81 -12.40 9.89
C GLY A 140 19.57 -11.18 9.34
N ILE A 141 20.00 -11.21 8.07
CA ILE A 141 20.73 -10.10 7.45
C ILE A 141 19.71 -9.12 6.85
N SER A 142 19.78 -7.85 7.25
CA SER A 142 18.90 -6.82 6.70
C SER A 142 19.41 -6.32 5.34
N VAL A 143 18.52 -5.95 4.43
CA VAL A 143 18.85 -5.64 3.03
C VAL A 143 18.36 -4.25 2.64
N LEU A 144 19.25 -3.45 2.05
CA LEU A 144 18.91 -2.24 1.30
C LEU A 144 18.92 -2.59 -0.18
N THR A 145 17.82 -2.33 -0.90
CA THR A 145 17.72 -2.68 -2.32
C THR A 145 17.02 -1.61 -3.15
N THR A 146 17.18 -1.65 -4.48
CA THR A 146 16.41 -0.79 -5.39
C THR A 146 15.43 -1.59 -6.23
N LEU A 147 14.33 -0.94 -6.61
CA LEU A 147 13.31 -1.51 -7.49
C LEU A 147 12.69 -0.41 -8.37
N ASN A 148 12.43 -0.72 -9.64
CA ASN A 148 11.52 0.09 -10.45
C ASN A 148 10.11 -0.51 -10.38
N VAL A 149 9.09 0.35 -10.31
CA VAL A 149 7.68 -0.07 -10.24
C VAL A 149 7.27 -0.98 -11.42
N GLN A 150 7.91 -0.80 -12.58
CA GLN A 150 7.66 -1.58 -13.79
C GLN A 150 7.93 -3.09 -13.63
N HIS A 151 8.69 -3.48 -12.62
CA HIS A 151 9.06 -4.87 -12.38
C HIS A 151 8.09 -5.59 -11.45
N LEU A 152 7.08 -4.92 -10.91
CA LEU A 152 6.03 -5.61 -10.17
C LEU A 152 5.23 -6.50 -11.11
N GLU A 153 5.01 -7.75 -10.70
CA GLU A 153 4.30 -8.75 -11.50
C GLU A 153 2.88 -8.28 -11.85
N SER A 154 2.14 -7.75 -10.84
CA SER A 154 0.76 -7.28 -11.02
C SER A 154 0.60 -6.17 -12.07
N LEU A 155 1.66 -5.40 -12.32
CA LEU A 155 1.63 -4.24 -13.20
C LEU A 155 2.10 -4.53 -14.63
N ASN A 156 2.48 -5.78 -14.94
CA ASN A 156 3.12 -6.12 -16.22
C ASN A 156 2.28 -5.70 -17.43
N ASP A 157 0.98 -6.01 -17.42
CA ASP A 157 0.07 -5.69 -18.52
C ASP A 157 -0.16 -4.18 -18.62
N THR A 158 -0.38 -3.49 -17.50
CA THR A 158 -0.54 -2.03 -17.48
C THR A 158 0.70 -1.31 -18.02
N VAL A 159 1.89 -1.76 -17.62
CA VAL A 159 3.17 -1.23 -18.11
C VAL A 159 3.32 -1.49 -19.61
N TYR A 160 2.92 -2.67 -20.09
CA TYR A 160 2.92 -2.98 -21.52
C TYR A 160 1.98 -2.07 -22.31
N ASP A 161 0.76 -1.81 -21.82
CA ASP A 161 -0.21 -0.94 -22.48
C ASP A 161 0.29 0.51 -22.59
N ILE A 162 1.05 0.98 -21.59
CA ILE A 162 1.65 2.32 -21.57
C ILE A 162 2.88 2.40 -22.48
N THR A 163 3.79 1.43 -22.38
CA THR A 163 5.14 1.54 -22.95
C THR A 163 5.31 0.78 -24.27
N GLY A 164 4.42 -0.17 -24.58
CA GLY A 164 4.55 -1.14 -25.66
C GLY A 164 5.64 -2.20 -25.43
N ILE A 165 6.27 -2.23 -24.25
CA ILE A 165 7.44 -3.08 -23.96
C ILE A 165 7.09 -4.07 -22.85
N ARG A 166 7.25 -5.37 -23.14
CA ARG A 166 7.06 -6.42 -22.14
C ARG A 166 8.24 -6.48 -21.19
N VAL A 167 7.98 -6.30 -19.89
CA VAL A 167 8.98 -6.49 -18.84
C VAL A 167 9.09 -7.97 -18.55
N ARG A 168 10.28 -8.55 -18.78
CA ARG A 168 10.53 -9.99 -18.52
C ARG A 168 11.03 -10.27 -17.12
N GLU A 169 11.68 -9.26 -16.52
CA GLU A 169 12.23 -9.38 -15.19
C GLU A 169 11.22 -8.84 -14.19
N THR A 170 10.59 -9.74 -13.47
CA THR A 170 9.54 -9.39 -12.51
C THR A 170 9.87 -9.81 -11.08
N VAL A 171 9.18 -9.18 -10.14
CA VAL A 171 9.23 -9.39 -8.69
C VAL A 171 7.80 -9.56 -8.17
N PRO A 172 7.53 -10.54 -7.29
CA PRO A 172 6.24 -10.64 -6.63
C PRO A 172 5.93 -9.41 -5.77
N ASP A 173 4.70 -8.92 -5.87
CA ASP A 173 4.20 -7.77 -5.11
C ASP A 173 4.30 -7.95 -3.59
N SER A 174 4.25 -9.20 -3.11
CA SER A 174 4.35 -9.52 -1.67
C SER A 174 5.64 -9.02 -1.01
N LEU A 175 6.73 -8.85 -1.77
CA LEU A 175 7.97 -8.30 -1.23
C LEU A 175 7.84 -6.83 -0.82
N LEU A 176 6.90 -6.07 -1.39
CA LEU A 176 6.65 -4.69 -0.99
C LEU A 176 5.94 -4.63 0.36
N HIS A 177 5.02 -5.56 0.62
CA HIS A 177 4.24 -5.60 1.85
C HIS A 177 5.08 -5.88 3.10
N GLU A 178 6.21 -6.56 2.94
CA GLU A 178 7.11 -6.88 4.07
C GLU A 178 8.26 -5.88 4.23
N ALA A 179 8.28 -4.81 3.44
CA ALA A 179 9.43 -3.92 3.31
C ALA A 179 9.12 -2.47 3.70
N GLU A 180 10.12 -1.80 4.28
CA GLU A 180 10.12 -0.35 4.39
C GLU A 180 10.34 0.26 3.01
N ILE A 181 9.35 0.96 2.45
CA ILE A 181 9.45 1.57 1.12
C ILE A 181 9.89 3.04 1.24
N VAL A 182 10.91 3.40 0.45
CA VAL A 182 11.33 4.78 0.24
C VAL A 182 11.17 5.14 -1.22
N MET A 183 10.30 6.10 -1.49
CA MET A 183 10.13 6.60 -2.86
C MET A 183 11.27 7.54 -3.25
N VAL A 184 11.91 7.25 -4.38
CA VAL A 184 12.91 8.11 -5.02
C VAL A 184 12.31 8.69 -6.30
N ASP A 185 12.02 9.99 -6.26
CA ASP A 185 11.24 10.67 -7.28
C ASP A 185 11.95 11.91 -7.84
N ILE A 186 11.75 12.14 -9.13
CA ILE A 186 12.12 13.36 -9.86
C ILE A 186 11.06 13.65 -10.91
N THR A 187 10.99 14.89 -11.41
CA THR A 187 10.05 15.18 -12.49
C THR A 187 10.45 14.45 -13.79
N PRO A 188 9.50 13.98 -14.61
CA PRO A 188 9.80 13.36 -15.90
C PRO A 188 10.66 14.22 -16.82
N ARG A 189 10.43 15.55 -16.83
CA ARG A 189 11.27 16.49 -17.57
C ARG A 189 12.71 16.52 -17.07
N ALA A 190 12.92 16.52 -15.76
CA ALA A 190 14.26 16.44 -15.20
C ALA A 190 14.94 15.12 -15.58
N LEU A 191 14.22 14.00 -15.56
CA LEU A 191 14.75 12.69 -15.99
C LEU A 191 15.16 12.69 -17.46
N ILE A 192 14.32 13.26 -18.34
CA ILE A 192 14.62 13.40 -19.77
C ILE A 192 15.89 14.26 -19.96
N HIS A 193 16.01 15.39 -19.29
CA HIS A 193 17.21 16.23 -19.39
C HIS A 193 18.48 15.52 -18.91
N ARG A 194 18.40 14.70 -17.86
CA ARG A 194 19.53 13.88 -17.41
C ARG A 194 19.91 12.84 -18.47
N LEU A 195 18.91 12.25 -19.12
CA LEU A 195 19.13 11.32 -20.22
C LEU A 195 19.81 12.01 -21.42
N GLU A 196 19.32 13.19 -21.83
CA GLU A 196 19.90 13.99 -22.92
C GLU A 196 21.36 14.38 -22.68
N ARG A 197 21.75 14.57 -21.41
CA ARG A 197 23.13 14.85 -20.99
C ARG A 197 24.03 13.61 -20.94
N GLY A 198 23.49 12.42 -21.22
CA GLY A 198 24.23 11.15 -21.15
C GLY A 198 24.54 10.68 -19.73
N GLU A 199 23.79 11.14 -18.72
CA GLU A 199 23.99 10.76 -17.32
C GLU A 199 23.41 9.38 -16.98
N ILE A 200 22.59 8.81 -17.87
CA ILE A 200 21.80 7.59 -17.62
C ILE A 200 22.15 6.48 -18.62
N TYR A 201 22.25 6.81 -19.92
CA TYR A 201 22.63 5.87 -20.97
C TYR A 201 23.80 6.41 -21.78
N PRO A 202 24.61 5.52 -22.39
CA PRO A 202 25.61 5.93 -23.37
C PRO A 202 24.95 6.57 -24.59
N SER A 203 25.67 7.49 -25.25
CA SER A 203 25.13 8.41 -26.26
C SER A 203 24.44 7.74 -27.45
N ASP A 204 24.88 6.53 -27.82
CA ASP A 204 24.33 5.72 -28.91
C ASP A 204 22.91 5.19 -28.61
N LYS A 205 22.54 5.04 -27.33
CA LYS A 205 21.23 4.49 -26.90
C LYS A 205 20.21 5.56 -26.52
N ILE A 206 20.62 6.82 -26.39
CA ILE A 206 19.75 7.92 -25.93
C ILE A 206 18.53 8.10 -26.82
N GLN A 207 18.72 8.20 -28.15
CA GLN A 207 17.62 8.48 -29.08
C GLN A 207 16.58 7.35 -29.09
N SER A 208 17.03 6.10 -29.02
CA SER A 208 16.14 4.93 -28.95
C SER A 208 15.38 4.89 -27.61
N ALA A 209 16.04 5.24 -26.51
CA ALA A 209 15.41 5.31 -25.19
C ALA A 209 14.33 6.40 -25.13
N LEU A 210 14.62 7.60 -25.64
CA LEU A 210 13.67 8.73 -25.72
C LEU A 210 12.47 8.43 -26.61
N ASN A 211 12.69 7.75 -27.73
CA ASN A 211 11.62 7.38 -28.65
C ASN A 211 10.75 6.23 -28.13
N ASN A 212 11.10 5.56 -27.05
CA ASN A 212 10.36 4.42 -26.51
C ASN A 212 9.97 4.65 -25.05
N TRP A 213 10.77 4.14 -24.11
CA TRP A 213 10.47 4.11 -22.69
C TRP A 213 10.45 5.51 -22.03
N PHE A 214 11.32 6.43 -22.48
CA PHE A 214 11.53 7.75 -21.86
C PHE A 214 10.70 8.89 -22.49
N ARG A 215 9.56 8.56 -23.11
CA ARG A 215 8.59 9.59 -23.52
C ARG A 215 7.94 10.21 -22.29
N GLU A 216 7.72 11.53 -22.31
CA GLU A 216 7.14 12.27 -21.17
C GLU A 216 5.80 11.68 -20.70
N GLY A 217 4.93 11.27 -21.63
CA GLY A 217 3.66 10.60 -21.31
C GLY A 217 3.84 9.28 -20.55
N ASN A 218 4.75 8.42 -21.03
CA ASN A 218 5.05 7.13 -20.40
C ASN A 218 5.61 7.33 -18.99
N LEU A 219 6.55 8.26 -18.85
CA LEU A 219 7.18 8.58 -17.56
C LEU A 219 6.17 9.18 -16.56
N ASN A 220 5.25 10.04 -17.02
CA ASN A 220 4.16 10.55 -16.17
C ASN A 220 3.27 9.40 -15.66
N ALA A 221 2.87 8.49 -16.54
CA ALA A 221 2.03 7.35 -16.17
C ALA A 221 2.74 6.40 -15.19
N LEU A 222 4.00 6.06 -15.44
CA LEU A 222 4.80 5.23 -14.53
C LEU A 222 5.01 5.91 -13.17
N ARG A 223 5.18 7.24 -13.15
CA ARG A 223 5.30 8.02 -11.91
C ARG A 223 4.00 8.00 -11.11
N GLU A 224 2.86 8.15 -11.77
CA GLU A 224 1.55 8.01 -11.14
C GLU A 224 1.36 6.62 -10.52
N ILE A 225 1.70 5.57 -11.25
CA ILE A 225 1.63 4.19 -10.77
C ILE A 225 2.54 4.02 -9.53
N ALA A 226 3.80 4.46 -9.59
CA ALA A 226 4.70 4.39 -8.44
C ALA A 226 4.16 5.12 -7.20
N LEU A 227 3.58 6.32 -7.37
CA LEU A 227 2.98 7.07 -6.26
C LEU A 227 1.79 6.32 -5.66
N ARG A 228 0.96 5.70 -6.50
CA ARG A 228 -0.19 4.90 -6.07
C ARG A 228 0.24 3.67 -5.27
N GLU A 229 1.26 2.94 -5.72
CA GLU A 229 1.77 1.77 -5.00
C GLU A 229 2.30 2.14 -3.60
N VAL A 230 3.03 3.25 -3.49
CA VAL A 230 3.51 3.75 -2.19
C VAL A 230 2.35 4.13 -1.29
N ALA A 231 1.33 4.80 -1.81
CA ALA A 231 0.15 5.17 -1.03
C ALA A 231 -0.60 3.94 -0.50
N GLN A 232 -0.78 2.92 -1.35
CA GLN A 232 -1.41 1.65 -0.94
C GLN A 232 -0.62 0.96 0.16
N GLU A 233 0.71 0.98 0.13
CA GLU A 233 1.51 0.36 1.18
C GLU A 233 1.40 1.10 2.50
N VAL A 234 1.41 2.43 2.48
CA VAL A 234 1.18 3.24 3.70
C VAL A 234 -0.19 2.94 4.32
N ASP A 235 -1.22 2.76 3.49
CA ASP A 235 -2.56 2.40 3.96
C ASP A 235 -2.60 1.00 4.60
N ARG A 236 -1.80 0.05 4.10
CA ARG A 236 -1.65 -1.31 4.67
C ARG A 236 -0.93 -1.28 6.01
N ASP A 237 0.22 -0.60 6.10
CA ASP A 237 0.98 -0.44 7.36
C ASP A 237 0.09 0.13 8.47
N LEU A 238 -0.70 1.16 8.14
CA LEU A 238 -1.65 1.75 9.07
C LEU A 238 -2.79 0.80 9.43
N SER A 239 -3.16 -0.13 8.56
CA SER A 239 -4.21 -1.12 8.81
C SER A 239 -3.72 -2.27 9.68
N ASP A 240 -2.48 -2.74 9.49
CA ASP A 240 -1.90 -3.83 10.27
C ASP A 240 -1.49 -3.36 11.68
N TYR A 241 -0.93 -2.15 11.81
CA TYR A 241 -0.73 -1.51 13.12
C TYR A 241 -2.03 -1.39 13.93
N ARG A 242 -3.17 -1.12 13.27
CA ARG A 242 -4.49 -1.07 13.93
C ARG A 242 -4.95 -2.45 14.44
N LYS A 243 -4.70 -3.52 13.69
CA LYS A 243 -5.08 -4.89 14.08
C LYS A 243 -4.27 -5.37 15.28
N GLU A 244 -2.97 -5.11 15.28
CA GLU A 244 -2.04 -5.56 16.33
C GLU A 244 -2.25 -4.83 17.67
N GLN A 245 -2.45 -3.51 17.64
CA GLN A 245 -2.52 -2.70 18.86
C GLN A 245 -3.91 -2.69 19.53
N ARG A 246 -4.91 -3.41 19.01
CA ARG A 246 -6.30 -3.43 19.53
C ARG A 246 -6.79 -2.03 19.95
N ILE A 247 -6.44 -1.00 19.16
CA ILE A 247 -6.70 0.39 19.52
C ILE A 247 -8.21 0.63 19.44
N LYS A 248 -8.87 0.67 20.60
CA LYS A 248 -10.30 0.95 20.78
C LYS A 248 -10.70 2.40 20.42
N LYS A 249 -9.78 3.23 19.90
CA LYS A 249 -10.04 4.62 19.55
C LYS A 249 -10.09 4.79 18.03
N THR A 250 -11.29 5.18 17.60
CA THR A 250 -11.73 5.61 16.27
C THR A 250 -10.68 6.38 15.47
N TRP A 251 -9.93 5.65 14.66
CA TRP A 251 -9.44 6.15 13.37
C TRP A 251 -10.16 5.30 12.32
N ALA A 252 -11.30 5.77 11.82
CA ALA A 252 -12.01 5.09 10.75
C ALA A 252 -11.16 5.22 9.47
N THR A 253 -10.50 4.13 9.06
CA THR A 253 -9.58 4.14 7.89
C THR A 253 -10.28 4.12 6.56
N LYS A 254 -11.52 3.64 6.53
CA LYS A 254 -12.35 3.63 5.32
C LYS A 254 -13.61 4.39 5.66
N ASP A 255 -13.90 5.40 4.86
CA ASP A 255 -15.17 6.09 5.02
C ASP A 255 -16.30 5.07 4.88
N ARG A 256 -17.30 5.18 5.74
CA ARG A 256 -18.51 4.36 5.71
C ARG A 256 -19.69 5.29 5.62
N ILE A 257 -20.36 5.24 4.49
CA ILE A 257 -21.45 6.13 4.16
C ILE A 257 -22.77 5.42 4.43
N MET A 258 -23.53 5.95 5.38
CA MET A 258 -24.91 5.57 5.60
C MET A 258 -25.83 6.52 4.85
N VAL A 259 -26.67 5.99 3.96
CA VAL A 259 -27.72 6.74 3.28
C VAL A 259 -29.05 6.43 3.95
N CYS A 260 -29.65 7.42 4.61
CA CYS A 260 -30.95 7.26 5.23
C CYS A 260 -32.04 7.40 4.16
N ILE A 261 -32.78 6.33 3.91
CA ILE A 261 -33.85 6.30 2.90
C ILE A 261 -35.23 6.19 3.55
N ALA A 262 -36.21 6.77 2.87
CA ALA A 262 -37.63 6.76 3.21
C ALA A 262 -38.46 6.22 2.02
N PRO A 263 -39.72 5.79 2.24
CA PRO A 263 -40.61 5.27 1.18
C PRO A 263 -41.19 6.42 0.33
N GLU A 264 -40.29 7.21 -0.26
CA GLU A 264 -40.54 8.44 -1.01
C GLU A 264 -39.55 8.51 -2.18
N LEU A 265 -39.96 9.01 -3.35
CA LEU A 265 -39.10 9.07 -4.54
C LEU A 265 -37.86 9.96 -4.35
N ALA A 266 -37.92 10.94 -3.45
CA ALA A 266 -36.77 11.78 -3.09
C ALA A 266 -35.56 10.95 -2.61
N SER A 267 -35.78 9.78 -2.01
CA SER A 267 -34.73 8.84 -1.57
C SER A 267 -33.84 8.35 -2.72
N MET A 268 -34.35 8.32 -3.97
CA MET A 268 -33.53 7.96 -5.13
C MET A 268 -32.39 8.96 -5.35
N ARG A 269 -32.62 10.25 -5.06
CA ARG A 269 -31.58 11.28 -5.13
C ARG A 269 -30.52 11.07 -4.05
N LEU A 270 -30.92 10.67 -2.85
CA LEU A 270 -30.01 10.34 -1.75
C LEU A 270 -29.13 9.15 -2.09
N LEU A 271 -29.72 8.07 -2.63
CA LEU A 271 -28.96 6.90 -3.09
C LEU A 271 -27.92 7.27 -4.15
N ARG A 272 -28.31 8.02 -5.19
CA ARG A 272 -27.36 8.46 -6.23
C ARG A 272 -26.26 9.36 -5.66
N ARG A 273 -26.59 10.24 -4.71
CA ARG A 273 -25.62 11.16 -4.11
C ARG A 273 -24.66 10.43 -3.18
N GLY A 274 -25.18 9.57 -2.29
CA GLY A 274 -24.38 8.71 -1.43
C GLY A 274 -23.44 7.81 -2.23
N TRP A 275 -23.96 7.16 -3.30
CA TRP A 275 -23.15 6.32 -4.18
C TRP A 275 -22.02 7.09 -4.84
N ARG A 276 -22.28 8.29 -5.38
CA ARG A 276 -21.22 9.14 -5.97
C ARG A 276 -20.15 9.56 -4.97
N ILE A 277 -20.54 9.81 -3.71
CA ILE A 277 -19.57 10.14 -2.65
C ILE A 277 -18.76 8.89 -2.33
N ALA A 278 -19.41 7.72 -2.21
CA ALA A 278 -18.75 6.46 -1.92
C ALA A 278 -17.67 6.11 -2.96
N GLN A 279 -18.01 6.23 -4.25
CA GLN A 279 -17.06 5.99 -5.34
C GLN A 279 -15.88 6.95 -5.36
N ARG A 280 -16.05 8.19 -4.86
CA ARG A 280 -14.97 9.20 -4.82
C ARG A 280 -14.03 9.01 -3.65
N LEU A 281 -14.55 8.51 -2.53
CA LEU A 281 -13.81 8.31 -1.29
C LEU A 281 -13.32 6.86 -1.13
N ASP A 282 -13.57 6.00 -2.11
CA ASP A 282 -13.39 4.55 -2.00
C ASP A 282 -14.01 4.01 -0.69
N ALA A 283 -15.23 4.45 -0.39
CA ALA A 283 -15.93 4.21 0.87
C ALA A 283 -16.93 3.05 0.75
N ASP A 284 -17.16 2.34 1.86
CA ASP A 284 -18.27 1.39 1.92
C ASP A 284 -19.59 2.18 2.01
N ILE A 285 -20.65 1.66 1.39
CA ILE A 285 -21.97 2.31 1.40
C ILE A 285 -23.06 1.34 1.87
N VAL A 286 -23.98 1.86 2.67
CA VAL A 286 -25.20 1.14 3.08
C VAL A 286 -26.40 2.07 3.08
N ALA A 287 -27.53 1.60 2.58
CA ALA A 287 -28.79 2.30 2.70
C ALA A 287 -29.57 1.76 3.91
N VAL A 288 -30.07 2.66 4.75
CA VAL A 288 -30.80 2.29 5.97
C VAL A 288 -32.20 2.85 5.90
N TYR A 289 -33.18 1.97 6.04
CA TYR A 289 -34.60 2.28 6.19
C TYR A 289 -35.04 1.93 7.61
N VAL A 290 -35.72 2.85 8.29
CA VAL A 290 -36.35 2.57 9.59
C VAL A 290 -37.86 2.50 9.42
N GLU A 291 -38.42 1.31 9.61
CA GLU A 291 -39.86 1.10 9.62
C GLU A 291 -40.45 1.52 10.97
N ASN A 292 -41.23 2.60 10.94
CA ASN A 292 -41.90 3.16 12.13
C ASN A 292 -43.44 3.19 12.01
N ARG A 293 -43.98 2.88 10.82
CA ARG A 293 -45.42 2.81 10.54
C ARG A 293 -45.68 1.96 9.28
N PRO A 294 -46.85 1.34 9.17
CA PRO A 294 -47.23 0.62 7.96
C PRO A 294 -47.30 1.55 6.74
N LEU A 295 -46.80 1.08 5.60
CA LEU A 295 -46.79 1.82 4.34
C LEU A 295 -48.15 1.81 3.65
N THR A 296 -48.56 2.94 3.08
CA THR A 296 -49.71 2.98 2.17
C THR A 296 -49.37 2.27 0.84
N PRO A 297 -50.37 1.84 0.04
CA PRO A 297 -50.10 1.22 -1.26
C PRO A 297 -49.24 2.09 -2.19
N GLU A 298 -49.44 3.41 -2.17
CA GLU A 298 -48.63 4.36 -2.93
C GLU A 298 -47.16 4.38 -2.44
N GLN A 299 -46.95 4.42 -1.12
CA GLN A 299 -45.61 4.39 -0.52
C GLN A 299 -44.89 3.07 -0.78
N GLN A 300 -45.61 1.95 -0.81
CA GLN A 300 -45.05 0.64 -1.17
C GLN A 300 -44.51 0.65 -2.60
N GLU A 301 -45.26 1.23 -3.54
CA GLU A 301 -44.85 1.29 -4.94
C GLU A 301 -43.64 2.23 -5.14
N GLN A 302 -43.65 3.39 -4.49
CA GLN A 302 -42.50 4.30 -4.49
C GLN A 302 -41.26 3.64 -3.87
N PHE A 303 -41.43 2.91 -2.76
CA PHE A 303 -40.31 2.25 -2.09
C PHE A 303 -39.73 1.10 -2.92
N ARG A 304 -40.55 0.35 -3.66
CA ARG A 304 -40.07 -0.64 -4.65
C ARG A 304 -39.13 -0.01 -5.67
N SER A 305 -39.47 1.18 -6.17
CA SER A 305 -38.62 1.92 -7.11
C SER A 305 -37.28 2.35 -6.48
N VAL A 306 -37.29 2.73 -5.20
CA VAL A 306 -36.09 3.07 -4.43
C VAL A 306 -35.20 1.83 -4.21
N LEU A 307 -35.78 0.70 -3.82
CA LEU A 307 -35.06 -0.56 -3.62
C LEU A 307 -34.47 -1.10 -4.92
N ALA A 308 -35.21 -1.00 -6.02
CA ALA A 308 -34.71 -1.38 -7.35
C ALA A 308 -33.47 -0.58 -7.74
N LEU A 309 -33.46 0.72 -7.46
CA LEU A 309 -32.28 1.56 -7.70
C LEU A 309 -31.10 1.19 -6.78
N ALA A 310 -31.36 0.88 -5.51
CA ALA A 310 -30.31 0.45 -4.59
C ALA A 310 -29.63 -0.84 -5.09
N ASP A 311 -30.41 -1.82 -5.56
CA ASP A 311 -29.86 -3.06 -6.15
C ASP A 311 -29.08 -2.81 -7.46
N GLN A 312 -29.57 -1.93 -8.34
CA GLN A 312 -28.85 -1.53 -9.55
C GLN A 312 -27.48 -0.91 -9.22
N LEU A 313 -27.43 -0.10 -8.16
CA LEU A 313 -26.20 0.53 -7.67
C LEU A 313 -25.36 -0.39 -6.75
N LYS A 314 -25.83 -1.62 -6.51
CA LYS A 314 -25.21 -2.59 -5.60
C LYS A 314 -25.00 -2.06 -4.18
N ILE A 315 -25.95 -1.24 -3.71
CA ILE A 315 -25.98 -0.71 -2.36
C ILE A 315 -26.78 -1.68 -1.47
N PRO A 316 -26.18 -2.27 -0.42
CA PRO A 316 -26.92 -3.09 0.53
C PRO A 316 -27.95 -2.23 1.27
N VAL A 317 -29.16 -2.78 1.43
CA VAL A 317 -30.25 -2.11 2.15
C VAL A 317 -30.53 -2.85 3.45
N VAL A 318 -30.51 -2.12 4.57
CA VAL A 318 -30.85 -2.62 5.90
C VAL A 318 -32.17 -2.01 6.34
N THR A 319 -33.08 -2.85 6.80
CA THR A 319 -34.34 -2.43 7.41
C THR A 319 -34.26 -2.61 8.91
N LEU A 320 -34.49 -1.53 9.66
CA LEU A 320 -34.55 -1.49 11.11
C LEU A 320 -35.99 -1.18 11.55
N HIS A 321 -36.34 -1.51 12.79
CA HIS A 321 -37.67 -1.24 13.34
C HIS A 321 -37.57 -0.42 14.62
N GLY A 322 -38.45 0.58 14.77
CA GLY A 322 -38.53 1.40 15.98
C GLY A 322 -38.48 2.91 15.73
N GLU A 323 -38.00 3.67 16.71
CA GLU A 323 -37.83 5.12 16.61
C GLU A 323 -36.66 5.45 15.68
N VAL A 324 -36.88 6.40 14.77
CA VAL A 324 -35.98 6.67 13.65
C VAL A 324 -34.63 7.19 14.12
N ALA A 325 -34.59 8.17 15.03
CA ALA A 325 -33.31 8.73 15.48
C ALA A 325 -32.51 7.70 16.28
N ASP A 326 -33.16 6.97 17.19
CA ASP A 326 -32.51 5.94 18.02
C ASP A 326 -31.86 4.84 17.18
N GLN A 327 -32.59 4.32 16.19
CA GLN A 327 -32.10 3.25 15.33
C GLN A 327 -30.96 3.73 14.43
N LEU A 328 -31.07 4.92 13.84
CA LEU A 328 -30.00 5.49 13.02
C LEU A 328 -28.73 5.77 13.84
N ILE A 329 -28.86 6.31 15.05
CA ILE A 329 -27.72 6.58 15.96
C ILE A 329 -27.06 5.26 16.37
N SER A 330 -27.86 4.27 16.77
CA SER A 330 -27.36 2.97 17.23
C SER A 330 -26.64 2.24 16.11
N TYR A 331 -27.25 2.19 14.92
CA TYR A 331 -26.65 1.60 13.73
C TYR A 331 -25.37 2.33 13.32
N ALA A 332 -25.38 3.67 13.34
CA ALA A 332 -24.20 4.47 13.00
C ALA A 332 -23.02 4.18 13.94
N LYS A 333 -23.28 4.06 15.25
CA LYS A 333 -22.26 3.74 16.26
C LYS A 333 -21.76 2.30 16.14
N GLU A 334 -22.66 1.34 15.99
CA GLU A 334 -22.34 -0.10 15.91
C GLU A 334 -21.53 -0.42 14.65
N HIS A 335 -21.91 0.15 13.51
CA HIS A 335 -21.25 -0.10 12.22
C HIS A 335 -20.14 0.90 11.87
N GLN A 336 -19.77 1.77 12.82
CA GLN A 336 -18.70 2.75 12.68
C GLN A 336 -18.86 3.62 11.42
N ILE A 337 -20.06 4.13 11.19
CA ILE A 337 -20.37 5.04 10.09
C ILE A 337 -19.58 6.33 10.27
N THR A 338 -18.99 6.85 9.19
CA THR A 338 -18.22 8.11 9.20
C THR A 338 -18.98 9.26 8.56
N GLN A 339 -19.90 8.95 7.63
CA GLN A 339 -20.72 9.96 6.97
C GLN A 339 -22.17 9.51 6.85
N ILE A 340 -23.10 10.43 7.08
CA ILE A 340 -24.54 10.20 6.97
C ILE A 340 -25.12 11.11 5.90
N VAL A 341 -25.81 10.54 4.92
CA VAL A 341 -26.54 11.27 3.88
C VAL A 341 -28.04 11.22 4.22
N ILE A 342 -28.62 12.40 4.47
CA ILE A 342 -30.04 12.57 4.80
C ILE A 342 -30.69 13.60 3.87
N GLY A 343 -31.96 13.39 3.55
CA GLY A 343 -32.76 14.34 2.77
C GLY A 343 -33.39 15.42 3.64
N HIS A 344 -33.50 16.62 3.09
CA HIS A 344 -34.35 17.68 3.63
C HIS A 344 -35.77 17.46 3.12
N SER A 345 -36.74 17.19 4.00
CA SER A 345 -38.12 16.90 3.57
C SER A 345 -38.90 18.17 3.20
N SER A 346 -39.59 18.15 2.08
CA SER A 346 -40.42 19.22 1.49
C SER A 346 -41.89 19.20 1.99
N ARG A 347 -42.17 19.02 3.29
CA ARG A 347 -43.57 19.12 3.83
C ARG A 347 -43.69 19.87 5.16
N SER A 348 -44.65 20.83 5.15
CA SER A 348 -45.30 21.64 6.21
C SER A 348 -44.49 22.05 7.47
N ARG A 349 -44.52 23.35 7.77
CA ARG A 349 -43.85 24.04 8.90
C ARG A 349 -44.14 23.47 10.30
N PHE A 350 -45.15 22.61 10.45
CA PHE A 350 -45.42 21.87 11.70
C PHE A 350 -44.57 20.59 11.86
N GLN A 351 -44.13 19.95 10.77
CA GLN A 351 -43.19 18.82 10.79
C GLN A 351 -41.72 19.27 10.92
N GLU A 352 -41.41 20.53 10.60
CA GLU A 352 -40.10 21.15 10.87
C GLU A 352 -39.73 21.10 12.36
N PHE A 353 -40.73 21.24 13.26
CA PHE A 353 -40.50 21.18 14.71
C PHE A 353 -40.14 19.78 15.21
N LEU A 354 -40.67 18.72 14.57
CA LEU A 354 -40.41 17.32 14.91
C LEU A 354 -39.14 16.76 14.25
N LYS A 355 -38.78 17.18 13.03
CA LYS A 355 -37.57 16.69 12.32
C LYS A 355 -36.33 17.55 12.52
N GLY A 356 -36.48 18.80 12.95
CA GLY A 356 -35.40 19.55 13.59
C GLY A 356 -34.80 18.75 14.75
N SER A 357 -35.62 17.97 15.47
CA SER A 357 -35.15 17.08 16.54
C SER A 357 -34.25 15.94 16.06
N ILE A 358 -34.49 15.32 14.88
CA ILE A 358 -33.68 14.18 14.42
C ILE A 358 -32.30 14.64 13.98
N ILE A 359 -32.22 15.71 13.17
CA ILE A 359 -30.92 16.28 12.75
C ILE A 359 -30.19 16.83 13.96
N HIS A 360 -30.90 17.52 14.87
CA HIS A 360 -30.31 18.03 16.10
C HIS A 360 -29.80 16.91 17.01
N ARG A 361 -30.54 15.80 17.12
CA ARG A 361 -30.16 14.66 17.95
C ARG A 361 -29.02 13.86 17.34
N LEU A 362 -29.01 13.66 16.02
CA LEU A 362 -27.88 13.08 15.28
C LEU A 362 -26.63 13.94 15.46
N THR A 363 -26.71 15.26 15.28
CA THR A 363 -25.56 16.17 15.46
C THR A 363 -25.09 16.24 16.92
N GLN A 364 -25.98 16.14 17.91
CA GLN A 364 -25.60 16.10 19.32
C GLN A 364 -24.92 14.78 19.74
N GLU A 365 -25.45 13.64 19.28
CA GLU A 365 -25.00 12.30 19.70
C GLU A 365 -23.89 11.71 18.82
N LEU A 366 -23.72 12.20 17.59
CA LEU A 366 -22.74 11.71 16.60
C LEU A 366 -21.69 12.78 16.31
N ARG A 367 -20.93 13.19 17.33
CA ARG A 367 -19.95 14.30 17.24
C ARG A 367 -18.77 14.07 16.28
N ASN A 368 -18.54 12.83 15.86
CA ASN A 368 -17.42 12.43 15.01
C ASN A 368 -17.88 11.88 13.65
N ILE A 369 -19.09 12.20 13.22
CA ILE A 369 -19.69 11.73 11.96
C ILE A 369 -20.14 12.94 11.15
N ASP A 370 -19.72 13.03 9.90
CA ASP A 370 -20.15 14.11 9.01
C ASP A 370 -21.59 13.86 8.54
N ILE A 371 -22.44 14.88 8.61
CA ILE A 371 -23.84 14.78 8.19
C ILE A 371 -24.06 15.66 6.97
N LEU A 372 -24.32 15.03 5.82
CA LEU A 372 -24.67 15.70 4.58
C LEU A 372 -26.19 15.77 4.41
N ILE A 373 -26.71 17.00 4.41
CA ILE A 373 -28.12 17.28 4.17
C ILE A 373 -28.32 17.61 2.69
N VAL A 374 -29.18 16.87 2.01
CA VAL A 374 -29.50 17.05 0.59
C VAL A 374 -30.82 17.82 0.45
N ALA A 375 -30.76 19.03 -0.11
CA ALA A 375 -31.93 19.86 -0.38
C ALA A 375 -32.94 19.16 -1.34
N PRO A 376 -34.25 19.47 -1.26
CA PRO A 376 -35.24 18.97 -2.21
C PRO A 376 -35.01 19.56 -3.61
N PRO A 377 -35.60 18.98 -4.68
CA PRO A 377 -35.60 19.61 -6.00
C PRO A 377 -36.43 20.90 -6.01
N GLU A 378 -36.09 21.87 -6.87
CA GLU A 378 -36.74 23.19 -6.94
C GLU A 378 -38.25 23.11 -7.27
N ASP A 379 -38.71 22.02 -7.89
CA ASP A 379 -40.10 21.85 -8.34
C ASP A 379 -41.12 21.43 -7.24
N GLU A 380 -40.68 21.22 -6.00
CA GLU A 380 -41.56 20.88 -4.86
C GLU A 380 -41.67 22.02 -3.81
N ALA A 381 -41.17 23.22 -4.11
CA ALA A 381 -41.17 24.36 -3.19
C ALA A 381 -42.46 25.21 -3.21
N LEU A 382 -43.59 24.65 -3.68
CA LEU A 382 -44.90 25.32 -3.71
C LEU A 382 -45.92 24.68 -2.78
#